data_AF-A0A960VNI0-F1
#
_entry.id   AF-A0A960VNI0-F1
#
_cell.length_a   1.000
_cell.length_b   1.000
_cell.length_c   1.000
_cell.angle_alpha   90.00
_cell.angle_beta   90.00
_cell.angle_gamma   90.00
#
_symmetry.space_group_name_H-M   'P 1'
#
loop_
_entity.id
_entity.type
_entity.pdbx_description
1 polymer ?
#
loop_
_entity_poly.entity_id
_entity_poly.type
_entity_poly.pdbx_seq_one_letter_code
_entity_poly.pdbx_strand_id
1 'polypeptide(L)'
;MTSRLRNTLLLAVLALGLVALGVVVKGRGGAGSRGDTAAPPADLAAALGSFYMPGEFEPQEFLLVGGGTLAAEAPDVLRELVRLAAPEVRLLILASDAADRAPIEAMLTGPDLPADRCGFLPAQAKGLWLRDFGPLTVSDAAGRRSMVDFVATAPGVDRSDDGLPALVAESLGLAVLGNRARLAGGDLLNNGRGLGLLSARVLERNAAEPGFA
;
A
#
# COMPACT_ATOMS: atom_id res chain seq x y z
N MET A 1 5.65 -5.51 -33.31
CA MET A 1 5.46 -5.79 -31.87
C MET A 1 6.18 -4.72 -31.05
N THR A 2 5.53 -3.57 -30.98
CA THR A 2 6.11 -2.23 -31.16
C THR A 2 5.68 -1.34 -30.00
N SER A 3 6.63 -0.63 -29.38
CA SER A 3 6.56 0.47 -28.39
C SER A 3 5.46 0.49 -27.32
N ARG A 4 4.18 0.24 -27.64
CA ARG A 4 3.04 0.17 -26.73
C ARG A 4 3.23 -0.86 -25.61
N LEU A 5 3.63 -2.09 -25.92
CA LEU A 5 3.90 -3.10 -24.87
C LEU A 5 5.04 -2.68 -23.94
N ARG A 6 6.06 -1.98 -24.47
CA ARG A 6 7.22 -1.52 -23.70
C ARG A 6 6.84 -0.37 -22.77
N ASN A 7 5.97 0.54 -23.22
CA ASN A 7 5.43 1.61 -22.39
C ASN A 7 4.44 1.09 -21.35
N THR A 8 3.57 0.14 -21.69
CA THR A 8 2.62 -0.47 -20.74
C THR A 8 3.35 -1.25 -19.64
N LEU A 9 4.41 -1.99 -19.97
CA LEU A 9 5.20 -2.72 -18.97
C LEU A 9 6.01 -1.77 -18.07
N LEU A 10 6.59 -0.70 -18.64
CA LEU A 10 7.31 0.31 -17.88
C LEU A 10 6.36 1.09 -16.95
N LEU A 11 5.17 1.44 -17.42
CA LEU A 11 4.12 2.07 -16.61
C LEU A 11 3.61 1.13 -15.52
N ALA A 12 3.47 -0.18 -15.79
CA ALA A 12 3.09 -1.16 -14.77
C ALA A 12 4.17 -1.30 -13.68
N VAL A 13 5.46 -1.34 -14.06
CA VAL A 13 6.58 -1.39 -13.12
C VAL A 13 6.70 -0.11 -12.30
N LEU A 14 6.49 1.06 -12.91
CA LEU A 14 6.44 2.34 -12.19
C LEU A 14 5.22 2.40 -11.26
N ALA A 15 4.04 1.99 -11.72
CA ALA A 15 2.82 1.97 -10.90
C ALA A 15 2.91 1.02 -9.69
N LEU A 16 3.62 -0.10 -9.82
CA LEU A 16 3.84 -1.07 -8.72
C LEU A 16 4.69 -0.51 -7.56
N GLY A 17 5.59 0.43 -7.83
CA GLY A 17 6.40 1.09 -6.81
C GLY A 17 5.82 2.43 -6.31
N LEU A 18 5.04 3.14 -7.13
CA LEU A 18 4.50 4.47 -6.82
C LEU A 18 3.24 4.46 -5.94
N VAL A 19 2.69 3.27 -5.66
CA VAL A 19 1.37 3.10 -5.04
C VAL A 19 1.48 2.16 -3.85
N ALA A 20 0.98 2.59 -2.70
CA ALA A 20 0.66 1.66 -1.62
C ALA A 20 -0.76 1.11 -1.84
N LEU A 21 -0.90 -0.21 -1.86
CA LEU A 21 -2.21 -0.84 -1.96
C LEU A 21 -2.92 -0.78 -0.60
N GLY A 22 -4.01 0.00 -0.53
CA GLY A 22 -4.91 0.02 0.61
C GLY A 22 -5.92 -1.10 0.52
N VAL A 23 -5.65 -2.25 1.13
CA VAL A 23 -6.62 -3.35 1.11
C VAL A 23 -7.75 -3.12 2.08
N VAL A 24 -8.93 -2.89 1.49
CA VAL A 24 -10.21 -2.91 2.18
C VAL A 24 -11.15 -3.87 1.44
N VAL A 25 -11.11 -5.13 1.86
CA VAL A 25 -12.04 -6.17 1.41
C VAL A 25 -13.48 -5.82 1.82
N LYS A 26 -14.40 -5.78 0.86
CA LYS A 26 -15.85 -5.74 1.15
C LYS A 26 -16.27 -7.12 1.66
N GLY A 27 -16.72 -7.19 2.91
CA GLY A 27 -17.12 -8.44 3.55
C GLY A 27 -18.06 -9.27 2.67
N ARG A 28 -17.63 -10.47 2.30
CA ARG A 28 -18.49 -11.50 1.74
C ARG A 28 -18.39 -12.73 2.64
N GLY A 29 -19.46 -12.97 3.39
CA GLY A 29 -19.75 -14.30 3.91
C GLY A 29 -19.87 -15.27 2.73
N GLY A 30 -19.01 -16.28 2.70
CA GLY A 30 -18.98 -17.27 1.64
C GLY A 30 -17.90 -18.30 1.92
N ALA A 31 -18.32 -19.44 2.49
CA ALA A 31 -17.45 -20.58 2.76
C ALA A 31 -16.92 -21.18 1.44
N GLY A 32 -15.70 -20.81 1.07
CA GLY A 32 -14.92 -21.50 0.04
C GLY A 32 -14.11 -22.63 0.67
N SER A 33 -14.24 -23.84 0.15
CA SER A 33 -13.60 -25.07 0.66
C SER A 33 -12.07 -24.96 0.72
N ARG A 34 -11.53 -25.18 1.93
CA ARG A 34 -10.11 -25.20 2.25
C ARG A 34 -9.44 -26.42 1.60
N GLY A 35 -8.59 -26.17 0.62
CA GLY A 35 -7.59 -27.15 0.18
C GLY A 35 -6.45 -27.21 1.19
N ASP A 36 -6.08 -28.43 1.59
CA ASP A 36 -5.06 -28.74 2.59
C ASP A 36 -3.66 -28.28 2.17
N THR A 37 -3.11 -27.32 2.90
CA THR A 37 -1.68 -27.10 3.04
C THR A 37 -1.39 -26.89 4.53
N ALA A 38 -0.34 -27.56 5.02
CA ALA A 38 -0.01 -27.71 6.43
C ALA A 38 -0.18 -26.44 7.27
N ALA A 39 -0.90 -26.56 8.38
CA ALA A 39 -1.17 -25.47 9.31
C ALA A 39 0.13 -24.99 10.00
N PRO A 40 0.28 -23.68 10.25
CA PRO A 40 1.40 -23.15 11.02
C PRO A 40 1.39 -23.68 12.47
N PRO A 41 2.55 -23.72 13.16
CA PRO A 41 2.63 -24.17 14.55
C PRO A 41 1.72 -23.34 15.46
N ALA A 42 1.11 -24.03 16.43
CA ALA A 42 0.00 -23.54 17.25
C ALA A 42 0.37 -22.41 18.24
N ASP A 43 1.65 -22.14 18.47
CA ASP A 43 2.14 -21.16 19.44
C ASP A 43 2.15 -19.71 18.89
N LEU A 44 2.50 -19.53 17.61
CA LEU A 44 2.46 -18.23 16.93
C LEU A 44 1.02 -17.78 16.61
N ALA A 45 0.15 -18.74 16.28
CA ALA A 45 -1.26 -18.50 15.97
C ALA A 45 -2.07 -18.02 17.19
N ALA A 46 -1.71 -18.48 18.39
CA ALA A 46 -2.35 -18.08 19.64
C ALA A 46 -1.87 -16.70 20.14
N ALA A 47 -0.61 -16.32 19.88
CA ALA A 47 -0.04 -15.04 20.30
C ALA A 47 -0.46 -13.84 19.42
N LEU A 48 -0.82 -14.08 18.15
CA LEU A 48 -1.13 -13.05 17.15
C LEU A 48 -2.63 -12.76 16.93
N GLY A 49 -3.54 -13.22 17.80
CA GLY A 49 -4.97 -12.92 17.65
C GLY A 49 -5.49 -13.05 16.21
N SER A 50 -5.06 -14.09 15.49
CA SER A 50 -5.36 -14.38 14.07
C SER A 50 -5.54 -13.16 13.15
N PHE A 51 -4.58 -12.24 13.10
CA PHE A 51 -4.48 -11.31 11.98
C PHE A 51 -4.03 -12.06 10.72
N TYR A 52 -4.58 -11.68 9.57
CA TYR A 52 -4.09 -12.09 8.26
C TYR A 52 -3.85 -10.87 7.38
N MET A 53 -2.78 -10.92 6.61
CA MET A 53 -2.52 -9.95 5.55
C MET A 53 -3.24 -10.44 4.29
N PRO A 54 -4.14 -9.64 3.68
CA PRO A 54 -4.78 -10.01 2.44
C PRO A 54 -3.77 -9.96 1.28
N GLY A 55 -4.00 -10.82 0.28
CA GLY A 55 -3.22 -10.81 -0.96
C GLY A 55 -3.53 -9.56 -1.78
N GLU A 56 -2.54 -9.06 -2.53
CA GLU A 56 -2.72 -7.86 -3.35
C GLU A 56 -3.74 -8.03 -4.48
N PHE A 57 -3.97 -9.28 -4.89
CA PHE A 57 -4.97 -9.65 -5.88
C PHE A 57 -6.39 -9.77 -5.30
N GLU A 58 -6.55 -9.65 -3.98
CA GLU A 58 -7.88 -9.58 -3.37
C GLU A 58 -8.54 -8.23 -3.66
N PRO A 59 -9.90 -8.14 -3.62
CA PRO A 59 -10.59 -6.90 -3.87
C PRO A 59 -10.13 -5.74 -2.97
N GLN A 60 -9.76 -4.64 -3.62
CA GLN A 60 -9.26 -3.41 -3.01
C GLN A 60 -10.38 -2.35 -2.96
N GLU A 61 -10.55 -1.60 -1.87
CA GLU A 61 -11.48 -0.45 -1.88
C GLU A 61 -10.83 0.76 -2.52
N PHE A 62 -9.54 0.98 -2.24
CA PHE A 62 -8.79 2.09 -2.78
C PHE A 62 -7.30 1.77 -2.99
N LEU A 63 -6.66 2.54 -3.85
CA LEU A 63 -5.21 2.65 -3.95
C LEU A 63 -4.75 3.97 -3.36
N LEU A 64 -3.68 3.94 -2.57
CA LEU A 64 -3.08 5.13 -1.98
C LEU A 64 -1.97 5.65 -2.89
N VAL A 65 -2.04 6.92 -3.28
CA VAL A 65 -1.14 7.55 -4.25
C VAL A 65 -0.45 8.76 -3.64
N GLY A 66 0.88 8.87 -3.76
CA GLY A 66 1.67 10.01 -3.28
C GLY A 66 1.50 11.27 -4.12
N GLY A 67 0.35 11.94 -3.98
CA GLY A 67 -0.12 13.01 -4.87
C GLY A 67 0.89 14.12 -5.13
N GLY A 68 1.26 14.89 -4.10
CA GLY A 68 2.11 16.08 -4.24
C GLY A 68 3.43 15.80 -4.96
N THR A 69 4.21 14.82 -4.49
CA THR A 69 5.49 14.45 -5.11
C THR A 69 5.29 13.88 -6.51
N LEU A 70 4.32 13.00 -6.73
CA LEU A 70 4.10 12.41 -8.06
C LEU A 70 3.61 13.44 -9.08
N ALA A 71 2.75 14.37 -8.67
CA ALA A 71 2.29 15.47 -9.50
C ALA A 71 3.43 16.41 -9.89
N ALA A 72 4.36 16.69 -8.97
CA ALA A 72 5.51 17.56 -9.22
C ALA A 72 6.57 16.88 -10.12
N GLU A 73 6.89 15.61 -9.86
CA GLU A 73 8.00 14.92 -10.52
C GLU A 73 7.60 14.16 -11.80
N ALA A 74 6.39 13.60 -11.85
CA ALA A 74 5.92 12.80 -12.97
C ALA A 74 4.43 13.02 -13.26
N PRO A 75 4.03 14.24 -13.67
CA PRO A 75 2.63 14.60 -13.84
C PRO A 75 1.86 13.73 -14.84
N ASP A 76 2.52 13.35 -15.93
CA ASP A 76 1.93 12.46 -16.94
C ASP A 76 1.68 11.05 -16.39
N VAL A 77 2.55 10.57 -15.48
CA VAL A 77 2.37 9.27 -14.82
C VAL A 77 1.19 9.32 -13.87
N LEU A 78 1.00 10.39 -13.10
CA LEU A 78 -0.19 10.56 -12.26
C LEU A 78 -1.47 10.55 -13.10
N ARG A 79 -1.51 11.30 -14.21
CA ARG A 79 -2.67 11.34 -15.11
C ARG A 79 -2.98 9.97 -15.69
N GLU A 80 -1.97 9.27 -16.16
CA GLU A 80 -2.13 7.94 -16.75
C GLU A 80 -2.54 6.89 -15.71
N LEU A 81 -1.97 6.95 -14.50
CA LEU A 81 -2.39 6.13 -13.37
C LEU A 81 -3.87 6.33 -13.06
N VAL A 82 -4.33 7.59 -13.00
CA VAL A 82 -5.75 7.90 -12.76
C VAL A 82 -6.62 7.38 -13.89
N ARG A 83 -6.23 7.63 -15.15
CA ARG A 83 -6.97 7.16 -16.33
C ARG A 83 -7.15 5.65 -16.35
N LEU A 84 -6.13 4.89 -15.93
CA LEU A 84 -6.12 3.43 -15.98
C LEU A 84 -6.69 2.76 -14.73
N ALA A 85 -6.42 3.29 -13.54
CA ALA A 85 -6.75 2.63 -12.28
C ALA A 85 -8.08 3.06 -11.69
N ALA A 86 -8.48 4.34 -11.81
CA ALA A 86 -9.71 4.81 -11.18
C ALA A 86 -11.02 4.14 -11.68
N PRO A 87 -11.12 3.64 -12.94
CA PRO A 87 -12.24 2.82 -13.38
C PRO A 87 -12.39 1.51 -12.59
N GLU A 88 -11.28 0.93 -12.12
CA GLU A 88 -11.23 -0.38 -11.46
C GLU A 88 -11.29 -0.27 -9.93
N VAL A 89 -10.68 0.77 -9.36
CA VAL A 89 -10.52 0.93 -7.90
C VAL A 89 -10.49 2.41 -7.53
N ARG A 90 -10.99 2.79 -6.35
CA ARG A 90 -10.98 4.21 -5.95
C ARG A 90 -9.53 4.66 -5.74
N LEU A 91 -9.19 5.90 -6.06
CA LEU A 91 -7.87 6.43 -5.72
C LEU A 91 -7.99 7.38 -4.53
N LEU A 92 -7.16 7.19 -3.50
CA LEU A 92 -6.96 8.16 -2.44
C LEU A 92 -5.59 8.79 -2.63
N ILE A 93 -5.59 10.08 -2.94
CA ILE A 93 -4.40 10.84 -3.28
C ILE A 93 -3.98 11.64 -2.05
N LEU A 94 -2.74 11.47 -1.63
CA LEU A 94 -2.14 12.25 -0.55
C LEU A 94 -1.97 13.70 -0.99
N ALA A 95 -2.58 14.62 -0.26
CA ALA A 95 -2.35 16.06 -0.39
C ALA A 95 -2.47 16.71 1.01
N SER A 96 -1.46 17.45 1.45
CA SER A 96 -1.43 17.96 2.83
C SER A 96 -2.51 19.01 3.12
N ASP A 97 -2.76 19.90 2.16
CA ASP A 97 -3.72 20.99 2.30
C ASP A 97 -4.34 21.42 0.95
N ALA A 98 -5.13 22.50 0.97
CA ALA A 98 -5.78 23.02 -0.23
C ALA A 98 -4.79 23.54 -1.29
N ALA A 99 -3.63 24.06 -0.88
CA ALA A 99 -2.62 24.57 -1.80
C ALA A 99 -1.86 23.43 -2.50
N ASP A 100 -1.59 22.34 -1.79
CA ASP A 100 -1.02 21.10 -2.36
C ASP A 100 -2.03 20.38 -3.27
N ARG A 101 -3.32 20.40 -2.89
CA ARG A 101 -4.40 19.75 -3.63
C ARG A 101 -4.74 20.45 -4.95
N ALA A 102 -4.77 21.78 -4.99
CA ALA A 102 -5.20 22.55 -6.16
C ALA A 102 -4.47 22.19 -7.48
N PRO A 103 -3.14 22.07 -7.54
CA PRO A 103 -2.45 21.68 -8.78
C PRO A 103 -2.79 20.25 -9.21
N ILE A 104 -2.98 19.33 -8.26
CA ILE A 104 -3.39 17.95 -8.54
C ILE A 104 -4.78 17.97 -9.17
N GLU A 105 -5.75 18.67 -8.58
CA GLU A 105 -7.11 18.78 -9.13
C GLU A 105 -7.12 19.37 -10.53
N ALA A 106 -6.34 20.43 -10.77
CA ALA A 106 -6.20 21.02 -12.09
C ALA A 106 -5.68 19.99 -13.12
N MET A 107 -4.71 19.16 -12.75
CA MET A 107 -4.22 18.09 -13.61
C MET A 107 -5.24 16.99 -13.89
N LEU A 108 -6.16 16.74 -12.95
CA LEU A 108 -7.22 15.75 -13.12
C LEU A 108 -8.42 16.29 -13.91
N THR A 109 -8.41 17.56 -14.30
CA THR A 109 -9.41 18.10 -15.24
C THR A 109 -9.16 17.54 -16.65
N GLY A 110 -10.17 16.87 -17.20
CA GLY A 110 -10.15 16.35 -18.56
C GLY A 110 -11.31 15.40 -18.81
N PRO A 111 -11.86 15.34 -20.03
CA PRO A 111 -13.01 14.50 -20.35
C PRO A 111 -12.73 13.00 -20.21
N ASP A 112 -11.46 12.59 -20.32
CA ASP A 112 -11.04 11.18 -20.27
C ASP A 112 -10.58 10.74 -18.88
N LEU A 113 -10.61 11.64 -17.88
CA LEU A 113 -10.16 11.34 -16.52
C LEU A 113 -11.35 11.14 -15.58
N PRO A 114 -11.51 9.96 -14.97
CA PRO A 114 -12.55 9.68 -13.98
C PRO A 114 -12.23 10.33 -12.62
N ALA A 115 -12.15 11.67 -12.58
CA ALA A 115 -11.73 12.41 -11.39
C ALA A 115 -12.70 12.25 -10.20
N ASP A 116 -13.96 11.93 -10.46
CA ASP A 116 -14.98 11.59 -9.45
C ASP A 116 -14.66 10.31 -8.66
N ARG A 117 -13.75 9.48 -9.18
CA ARG A 117 -13.22 8.27 -8.52
C ARG A 117 -11.99 8.55 -7.66
N CYS A 118 -11.52 9.80 -7.62
CA CYS A 118 -10.38 10.23 -6.81
C CYS A 118 -10.88 10.98 -5.56
N GLY A 119 -10.36 10.58 -4.40
CA GLY A 119 -10.48 11.30 -3.13
C GLY A 119 -9.12 11.80 -2.68
N PHE A 120 -9.12 12.68 -1.67
CA PHE A 120 -7.90 13.24 -1.08
C PHE A 120 -7.81 12.91 0.40
N LEU A 121 -6.60 12.58 0.86
CA LEU A 121 -6.28 12.40 2.28
C LEU A 121 -5.30 13.47 2.74
N PRO A 122 -5.54 14.11 3.90
CA PRO A 122 -4.72 15.22 4.43
C PRO A 122 -3.38 14.70 4.98
N ALA A 123 -2.50 14.27 4.09
CA ALA A 123 -1.15 13.83 4.41
C ALA A 123 -0.24 14.09 3.22
N GLN A 124 1.06 14.15 3.46
CA GLN A 124 2.06 14.33 2.42
C GLN A 124 3.18 13.33 2.64
N ALA A 125 3.57 12.66 1.56
CA ALA A 125 4.80 11.90 1.49
C ALA A 125 5.84 12.74 0.75
N LYS A 126 7.09 12.72 1.19
CA LYS A 126 8.19 13.29 0.43
C LYS A 126 8.70 12.32 -0.61
N GLY A 127 8.82 11.05 -0.26
CA GLY A 127 9.19 9.98 -1.18
C GLY A 127 8.08 9.63 -2.19
N LEU A 128 8.48 9.21 -3.39
CA LEU A 128 7.58 8.67 -4.40
C LEU A 128 7.11 7.23 -4.10
N TRP A 129 7.92 6.47 -3.38
CA TRP A 129 7.78 5.03 -3.23
C TRP A 129 6.87 4.65 -2.07
N LEU A 130 5.61 5.11 -2.08
CA LEU A 130 4.64 4.81 -1.01
C LEU A 130 4.52 3.30 -0.75
N ARG A 131 4.76 2.46 -1.76
CA ARG A 131 4.84 1.01 -1.57
C ARG A 131 5.78 0.60 -0.44
N ASP A 132 6.89 1.31 -0.26
CA ASP A 132 7.99 0.88 0.60
C ASP A 132 7.87 1.35 2.05
N PHE A 133 7.20 2.49 2.29
CA PHE A 133 7.05 3.11 3.61
C PHE A 133 5.61 3.41 3.99
N GLY A 134 4.67 3.28 3.05
CA GLY A 134 3.25 3.43 3.28
C GLY A 134 2.66 2.27 4.06
N PRO A 135 1.38 2.38 4.46
CA PRO A 135 0.76 1.40 5.33
C PRO A 135 0.63 0.04 4.65
N LEU A 136 1.03 -1.01 5.36
CA LEU A 136 0.54 -2.36 5.11
C LEU A 136 -0.80 -2.56 5.81
N THR A 137 -1.65 -3.46 5.31
CA THR A 137 -2.97 -3.72 5.90
C THR A 137 -3.09 -5.15 6.38
N VAL A 138 -3.76 -5.33 7.51
CA VAL A 138 -4.12 -6.65 8.05
C VAL A 138 -5.59 -6.64 8.48
N SER A 139 -6.18 -7.83 8.53
CA SER A 139 -7.55 -8.04 9.03
C SER A 139 -7.54 -9.08 10.14
N ASP A 140 -8.34 -8.87 11.18
CA ASP A 140 -8.57 -9.88 12.22
C ASP A 140 -9.64 -10.90 11.80
N ALA A 141 -9.88 -11.92 12.63
CA ALA A 141 -10.91 -12.94 12.37
C ALA A 141 -12.35 -12.38 12.30
N ALA A 142 -12.60 -11.18 12.83
CA ALA A 142 -13.89 -10.50 12.72
C ALA A 142 -13.97 -9.62 11.45
N GLY A 143 -12.93 -9.60 10.62
CA GLY A 143 -12.82 -8.79 9.41
C GLY A 143 -12.57 -7.30 9.70
N ARG A 144 -12.20 -6.94 10.94
CA ARG A 144 -11.78 -5.56 11.24
C ARG A 144 -10.38 -5.35 10.73
N ARG A 145 -10.16 -4.18 10.14
CA ARG A 145 -8.89 -3.80 9.52
C ARG A 145 -8.02 -2.99 10.45
N SER A 146 -6.72 -3.15 10.27
CA SER A 146 -5.71 -2.30 10.89
C SER A 146 -4.59 -2.04 9.90
N MET A 147 -3.94 -0.90 10.05
CA MET A 147 -2.71 -0.60 9.35
C MET A 147 -1.52 -1.06 10.19
N VAL A 148 -0.51 -1.61 9.54
CA VAL A 148 0.75 -1.98 10.20
C VAL A 148 1.75 -0.88 9.93
N ASP A 149 2.28 -0.33 11.02
CA ASP A 149 3.35 0.65 11.03
C ASP A 149 4.66 -0.09 11.33
N PHE A 150 5.57 -0.11 10.35
CA PHE A 150 6.85 -0.82 10.42
C PHE A 150 7.98 0.18 10.21
N VAL A 151 9.19 -0.16 10.65
CA VAL A 151 10.35 0.72 10.46
C VAL A 151 10.78 0.67 8.99
N ALA A 152 10.48 1.72 8.23
CA ALA A 152 10.79 1.81 6.80
C ALA A 152 12.30 1.88 6.56
N THR A 153 12.79 1.11 5.59
CA THR A 153 14.23 0.95 5.33
C THR A 153 14.62 0.95 3.85
N ALA A 154 13.72 1.37 2.97
CA ALA A 154 14.04 1.57 1.56
C ALA A 154 15.00 2.76 1.35
N PRO A 155 15.93 2.68 0.38
CA PRO A 155 16.75 3.82 -0.01
C PRO A 155 15.90 5.01 -0.44
N GLY A 156 16.19 6.19 0.08
CA GLY A 156 15.47 7.42 -0.27
C GLY A 156 14.18 7.67 0.51
N VAL A 157 13.84 6.84 1.50
CA VAL A 157 12.77 7.14 2.46
C VAL A 157 13.25 8.24 3.40
N ASP A 158 12.54 9.37 3.41
CA ASP A 158 12.74 10.41 4.43
C ASP A 158 12.20 9.89 5.76
N ARG A 159 12.92 10.12 6.87
CA ARG A 159 12.46 9.68 8.20
C ARG A 159 11.09 10.25 8.59
N SER A 160 10.70 11.38 8.01
CA SER A 160 9.35 11.94 8.20
C SER A 160 8.26 11.15 7.47
N ASP A 161 8.60 10.33 6.47
CA ASP A 161 7.67 9.45 5.77
C ASP A 161 7.38 8.15 6.56
N ASP A 162 8.24 7.78 7.52
CA ASP A 162 8.07 6.59 8.38
C ASP A 162 6.80 6.67 9.23
N GLY A 163 6.35 7.88 9.58
CA GLY A 163 5.10 8.10 10.32
C GLY A 163 3.83 8.09 9.45
N LEU A 164 3.97 7.93 8.12
CA LEU A 164 2.84 8.00 7.20
C LEU A 164 1.75 6.94 7.47
N PRO A 165 2.06 5.67 7.81
CA PRO A 165 1.03 4.69 8.14
C PRO A 165 0.09 5.15 9.26
N ALA A 166 0.62 5.80 10.30
CA ALA A 166 -0.18 6.31 11.41
C ALA A 166 -1.10 7.47 10.97
N LEU A 167 -0.58 8.41 10.19
CA LEU A 167 -1.35 9.54 9.66
C LEU A 167 -2.49 9.10 8.73
N VAL A 168 -2.22 8.13 7.87
CA VAL A 168 -3.24 7.56 6.97
C VAL A 168 -4.29 6.81 7.77
N ALA A 169 -3.89 6.02 8.78
CA ALA A 169 -4.82 5.29 9.63
C ALA A 169 -5.74 6.23 10.41
N GLU A 170 -5.20 7.30 10.99
CA GLU A 170 -5.97 8.34 11.67
C GLU A 170 -7.01 8.96 10.73
N SER A 171 -6.58 9.35 9.53
CA SER A 171 -7.46 9.95 8.51
C SER A 171 -8.59 9.02 8.06
N LEU A 172 -8.40 7.71 8.16
CA LEU A 172 -9.37 6.68 7.79
C LEU A 172 -10.14 6.09 8.99
N GLY A 173 -9.84 6.52 10.21
CA GLY A 173 -10.43 5.96 11.44
C GLY A 173 -10.07 4.49 11.67
N LEU A 174 -8.87 4.07 11.27
CA LEU A 174 -8.37 2.71 11.41
C LEU A 174 -7.39 2.59 12.58
N ALA A 175 -7.33 1.40 13.19
CA ALA A 175 -6.32 1.10 14.20
C ALA A 175 -4.94 0.93 13.56
N VAL A 176 -3.90 1.27 14.32
CA VAL A 176 -2.48 1.06 13.95
C VAL A 176 -1.89 -0.03 14.82
N LEU A 177 -1.22 -0.98 14.19
CA LEU A 177 -0.40 -2.00 14.84
C LEU A 177 1.07 -1.66 14.63
N GLY A 178 1.75 -1.27 15.70
CA GLY A 178 3.19 -1.01 15.66
C GLY A 178 4.00 -2.29 15.52
N ASN A 179 4.98 -2.28 14.63
CA ASN A 179 5.88 -3.38 14.35
C ASN A 179 7.33 -2.87 14.29
N ARG A 180 8.23 -3.50 15.05
CA ARG A 180 9.65 -3.10 15.10
C ARG A 180 10.47 -3.67 13.94
N ALA A 181 9.86 -4.46 13.08
CA ALA A 181 10.50 -5.01 11.89
C ALA A 181 10.94 -3.87 10.96
N ARG A 182 12.19 -3.95 10.51
CA ARG A 182 12.77 -3.12 9.48
C ARG A 182 12.44 -3.70 8.12
N LEU A 183 11.59 -3.01 7.37
CA LEU A 183 11.04 -3.51 6.11
C LEU A 183 11.01 -2.39 5.07
N ALA A 184 11.06 -2.77 3.79
CA ALA A 184 10.49 -1.99 2.71
C ALA A 184 9.28 -2.78 2.21
N GLY A 185 8.10 -2.18 2.12
CA GLY A 185 6.91 -2.90 1.71
C GLY A 185 7.04 -3.61 0.35
N GLY A 186 7.84 -3.10 -0.58
CA GLY A 186 8.16 -3.76 -1.84
C GLY A 186 8.99 -5.05 -1.71
N ASP A 187 9.65 -5.28 -0.57
CA ASP A 187 10.36 -6.53 -0.26
C ASP A 187 9.43 -7.62 0.29
N LEU A 188 8.13 -7.35 0.46
CA LEU A 188 7.13 -8.30 0.98
C LEU A 188 6.01 -8.53 -0.03
N LEU A 189 5.86 -9.78 -0.47
CA LEU A 189 4.68 -10.24 -1.18
C LEU A 189 3.98 -11.30 -0.35
N ASN A 190 2.66 -11.38 -0.41
CA ASN A 190 1.89 -12.38 0.30
C ASN A 190 0.74 -12.93 -0.57
N ASN A 191 0.29 -14.14 -0.28
CA ASN A 191 -0.79 -14.79 -1.03
C ASN A 191 -2.18 -14.72 -0.34
N GLY A 192 -2.36 -13.89 0.68
CA GLY A 192 -3.62 -13.80 1.43
C GLY A 192 -3.92 -15.01 2.33
N ARG A 193 -3.07 -16.04 2.31
CA ARG A 193 -3.33 -17.36 2.91
C ARG A 193 -2.16 -17.87 3.75
N GLY A 194 -1.38 -16.94 4.30
CA GLY A 194 -0.29 -17.23 5.23
C GLY A 194 1.07 -17.56 4.60
N LEU A 195 1.20 -17.52 3.27
CA LEU A 195 2.50 -17.59 2.60
C LEU A 195 2.98 -16.17 2.26
N GLY A 196 4.14 -15.81 2.84
CA GLY A 196 4.88 -14.61 2.49
C GLY A 196 6.15 -14.95 1.70
N LEU A 197 6.49 -14.11 0.74
CA LEU A 197 7.77 -14.11 0.03
C LEU A 197 8.50 -12.81 0.39
N LEU A 198 9.75 -12.93 0.81
CA LEU A 198 10.59 -11.80 1.13
C LEU A 198 12.02 -12.01 0.63
N SER A 199 12.71 -10.89 0.38
CA SER A 199 14.15 -10.90 0.13
C SER A 199 14.91 -11.33 1.39
N ALA A 200 15.95 -12.16 1.26
CA ALA A 200 16.81 -12.55 2.38
C ALA A 200 17.43 -11.34 3.11
N ARG A 201 17.59 -10.21 2.40
CA ARG A 201 18.06 -8.94 2.98
C ARG A 201 17.19 -8.42 4.11
N VAL A 202 15.88 -8.71 4.08
CA VAL A 202 14.98 -8.34 5.18
C VAL A 202 15.37 -9.09 6.45
N LEU A 203 15.66 -10.38 6.36
CA LEU A 203 16.10 -11.18 7.51
C LEU A 203 17.46 -10.71 8.03
N GLU A 204 18.43 -10.52 7.14
CA GLU A 204 19.78 -10.03 7.48
C GLU A 204 19.72 -8.67 8.20
N ARG A 205 18.91 -7.74 7.70
CA ARG A 205 18.74 -6.40 8.27
C ARG A 205 18.15 -6.46 9.68
N ASN A 206 17.16 -7.30 9.90
CA ASN A 206 16.51 -7.41 11.20
C ASN A 206 17.37 -8.18 12.21
N ALA A 207 18.13 -9.20 11.77
CA ALA A 207 19.05 -9.95 12.64
C ALA A 207 20.22 -9.10 13.17
N ALA A 208 20.61 -8.05 12.43
CA ALA A 208 21.66 -7.13 12.85
C ALA A 208 21.23 -6.16 13.98
N GLU A 209 19.94 -6.11 14.32
CA GLU A 209 19.40 -5.18 15.30
C GLU A 209 19.36 -5.78 16.72
N PRO A 210 19.91 -5.09 17.73
CA PRO A 210 19.84 -5.54 19.11
C PRO A 210 18.38 -5.69 19.58
N GLY A 211 18.01 -6.91 19.99
CA GLY A 211 16.68 -7.22 20.54
C GLY A 211 15.64 -7.76 19.53
N PHE A 212 16.06 -8.12 18.32
CA PHE A 212 15.22 -8.88 17.36
C PHE A 212 15.43 -10.41 17.43
N ALA A 213 16.48 -10.87 18.14
CA ALA A 213 16.80 -12.29 18.36
C ALA A 213 16.21 -12.82 19.68
#